data_AF-A0ABD5DTQ5-F1
#
_entry.id   AF-A0ABD5DTQ5-F1
#
_cell.length_a   1.000
_cell.length_b   1.000
_cell.length_c   1.000
_cell.angle_alpha   90.00
_cell.angle_beta   90.00
_cell.angle_gamma   90.00
#
_symmetry.space_group_name_H-M   'P 1'
#
loop_
_entity.id
_entity.type
_entity.pdbx_description
1 polymer ?
#
loop_
_entity_poly.entity_id
_entity_poly.type
_entity_poly.pdbx_seq_one_letter_code
_entity_poly.pdbx_strand_id
1 'polypeptide(L)'
;IVLGAALFGITSPQEQLLLAFCGALCASLLVAFTGSQGGGQLSPVRLTLAGVALAAVLEGLSNGIALLNPDVYDQLRFWQAGSLDIRTLQTLKIVLLPVVVAGIAALLLSRALNSLS
;
A
#
# COMPACT_ATOMS: atom_id res chain seq x y z
N ILE A 1 2.46 0.94 -8.03
CA ILE A 1 3.72 1.53 -8.54
C ILE A 1 4.20 0.79 -9.77
N VAL A 2 4.53 -0.51 -9.65
CA VAL A 2 5.03 -1.33 -10.77
C VAL A 2 4.16 -1.25 -12.03
N LEU A 3 2.84 -1.42 -11.91
CA LEU A 3 1.92 -1.26 -13.05
C LEU A 3 1.95 0.15 -13.66
N GLY A 4 2.08 1.19 -12.85
CA GLY A 4 2.15 2.58 -13.34
C GLY A 4 3.46 2.87 -14.07
N ALA A 5 4.57 2.34 -13.56
CA ALA A 5 5.87 2.41 -14.23
C ALA A 5 5.85 1.63 -15.55
N ALA A 6 5.30 0.42 -15.55
CA ALA A 6 5.29 -0.46 -16.73
C ALA A 6 4.32 -0.01 -17.84
N LEU A 7 3.13 0.47 -17.50
CA LEU A 7 2.09 0.82 -18.47
C LEU A 7 2.14 2.29 -18.89
N PHE A 8 2.46 3.19 -17.96
CA PHE A 8 2.37 4.64 -18.16
C PHE A 8 3.75 5.33 -18.10
N GLY A 9 4.83 4.60 -17.85
CA GLY A 9 6.18 5.17 -17.77
C GLY A 9 6.38 6.14 -16.61
N ILE A 10 5.57 6.03 -15.55
CA ILE A 10 5.57 6.97 -14.42
C ILE A 10 6.85 6.82 -13.60
N THR A 11 7.70 7.84 -13.61
CA THR A 11 8.97 7.90 -12.84
C THR A 11 8.96 8.99 -11.76
N SER A 12 7.99 9.91 -11.79
CA SER A 12 7.91 11.03 -10.85
C SER A 12 7.61 10.56 -9.42
N PRO A 13 8.37 11.00 -8.40
CA PRO A 13 8.13 10.61 -7.00
C PRO A 13 6.74 10.95 -6.47
N GLN A 14 6.13 12.04 -6.95
CA GLN A 14 4.80 12.48 -6.51
C GLN A 14 3.70 11.57 -7.06
N GLU A 15 3.83 11.16 -8.32
CA GLU A 15 2.88 10.25 -8.97
C GLU A 15 3.01 8.84 -8.42
N GLN A 16 4.24 8.37 -8.18
CA GLN A 16 4.50 7.10 -7.51
C GLN A 16 3.88 7.06 -6.11
N LEU A 17 3.95 8.16 -5.36
CA LEU A 17 3.32 8.29 -4.04
C LEU A 17 1.79 8.17 -4.12
N LEU A 18 1.15 8.91 -5.03
CA LEU A 18 -0.31 8.83 -5.23
C LEU A 18 -0.74 7.42 -5.64
N LEU A 19 0.02 6.79 -6.54
CA LEU A 19 -0.23 5.42 -6.98
C LEU A 19 -0.02 4.40 -5.85
N ALA A 20 0.92 4.65 -4.93
CA ALA A 20 1.14 3.83 -3.75
C ALA A 20 -0.05 3.90 -2.79
N PHE A 21 -0.53 5.11 -2.47
CA PHE A 21 -1.71 5.31 -1.61
C PHE A 21 -2.97 4.69 -2.22
N CYS A 22 -3.21 4.93 -3.51
CA CYS A 22 -4.34 4.33 -4.21
C CYS A 22 -4.26 2.81 -4.23
N GLY A 23 -3.08 2.25 -4.55
CA GLY A 23 -2.84 0.81 -4.53
C GLY A 23 -3.04 0.19 -3.14
N ALA A 24 -2.54 0.85 -2.09
CA ALA A 24 -2.72 0.40 -0.70
C ALA A 24 -4.20 0.40 -0.30
N LEU A 25 -4.94 1.48 -0.59
CA LEU A 25 -6.37 1.56 -0.31
C LEU A 25 -7.15 0.46 -1.05
N CYS A 26 -6.91 0.28 -2.34
CA CYS A 26 -7.54 -0.77 -3.13
C CYS A 26 -7.23 -2.17 -2.58
N ALA A 27 -5.96 -2.45 -2.25
CA ALA A 27 -5.58 -3.73 -1.66
C ALA A 27 -6.27 -3.96 -0.31
N SER A 28 -6.30 -2.96 0.57
CA SER A 28 -7.00 -3.05 1.86
C SER A 28 -8.50 -3.31 1.70
N LEU A 29 -9.16 -2.65 0.74
CA LEU A 29 -10.57 -2.89 0.44
C LEU A 29 -10.82 -4.29 -0.12
N LEU A 30 -9.94 -4.79 -1.00
CA LEU A 30 -10.04 -6.15 -1.52
C LEU A 30 -9.88 -7.19 -0.41
N VAL A 31 -8.93 -7.00 0.51
CA VAL A 31 -8.76 -7.89 1.67
C VAL A 31 -9.98 -7.83 2.59
N ALA A 32 -10.48 -6.63 2.91
CA ALA A 32 -11.65 -6.46 3.75
C ALA A 32 -12.89 -7.11 3.13
N PHE A 33 -13.11 -6.91 1.82
CA PHE A 33 -14.21 -7.50 1.08
C PHE A 33 -14.11 -9.03 1.06
N THR A 34 -12.96 -9.57 0.67
CA THR A 34 -12.72 -11.02 0.60
C THR A 34 -12.84 -11.69 1.97
N GLY A 35 -12.29 -11.06 3.02
CA GLY A 35 -12.38 -11.55 4.40
C GLY A 35 -13.78 -11.46 5.00
N SER A 36 -14.63 -10.58 4.48
CA SER A 36 -16.03 -10.40 4.91
C SER A 36 -17.03 -11.32 4.18
N GLN A 37 -16.68 -11.86 3.01
CA GLN A 37 -17.55 -12.79 2.28
C GLN A 37 -17.67 -14.12 3.06
N GLY A 38 -18.91 -14.54 3.33
CA GLY A 38 -19.20 -15.78 4.05
C GLY A 38 -20.16 -15.65 5.25
N GLY A 39 -20.90 -14.54 5.37
CA GLY A 39 -22.16 -14.48 6.14
C GLY A 39 -22.07 -14.62 7.67
N GLY A 40 -20.88 -14.53 8.27
CA GLY A 40 -20.68 -14.62 9.72
C GLY A 40 -19.74 -13.52 10.24
N GLN A 41 -19.56 -13.44 11.56
CA GLN A 41 -18.61 -12.52 12.20
C GLN A 41 -17.24 -12.56 11.49
N LEU A 42 -16.70 -11.38 11.20
CA LEU A 42 -15.36 -11.19 10.62
C LEU A 42 -14.37 -12.00 11.44
N SER A 43 -13.88 -13.11 10.89
CA SER A 43 -12.90 -13.92 11.61
C SER A 43 -11.51 -13.34 11.33
N PRO A 44 -10.71 -13.03 12.36
CA PRO A 44 -9.37 -12.49 12.19
C PRO A 44 -8.50 -13.39 11.28
N VAL A 45 -8.68 -14.71 11.39
CA VAL A 45 -7.97 -15.72 10.58
C VAL A 45 -8.31 -15.63 9.09
N ARG A 46 -9.57 -15.38 8.70
CA ARG A 46 -9.92 -15.22 7.28
C ARG A 46 -9.32 -13.95 6.71
N LEU A 47 -9.35 -12.86 7.48
CA LEU A 47 -8.78 -11.59 7.07
C LEU A 47 -7.25 -11.69 6.86
N THR A 48 -6.55 -12.37 7.76
CA THR A 48 -5.10 -12.58 7.63
C THR A 48 -4.76 -13.46 6.44
N LEU A 49 -5.47 -14.58 6.24
CA LEU A 49 -5.25 -15.47 5.09
C LEU A 49 -5.54 -14.77 3.75
N ALA A 50 -6.62 -14.00 3.66
CA ALA A 50 -6.92 -13.20 2.48
C ALA A 50 -5.82 -12.16 2.20
N GLY A 51 -5.31 -11.51 3.25
CA GLY A 51 -4.19 -10.58 3.16
C GLY A 51 -2.91 -11.23 2.65
N VAL A 52 -2.52 -12.38 3.21
CA VAL A 52 -1.33 -13.13 2.80
C VAL A 52 -1.45 -13.60 1.35
N ALA A 53 -2.61 -14.14 0.96
CA ALA A 53 -2.84 -14.58 -0.41
C ALA A 53 -2.74 -13.40 -1.41
N LEU A 54 -3.37 -12.26 -1.11
CA LEU A 54 -3.30 -11.09 -1.96
C LEU A 54 -1.88 -10.52 -2.04
N ALA A 55 -1.16 -10.46 -0.91
CA ALA A 55 0.22 -10.02 -0.87
C ALA A 55 1.11 -10.88 -1.77
N ALA A 56 1.01 -12.20 -1.67
CA ALA A 56 1.78 -13.13 -2.51
C ALA A 56 1.48 -12.95 -4.02
N VAL A 57 0.21 -12.75 -4.39
CA VAL A 57 -0.19 -12.50 -5.78
C VAL A 57 0.41 -11.18 -6.29
N LEU A 58 0.27 -10.10 -5.52
CA LEU A 58 0.78 -8.78 -5.91
C LEU A 58 2.30 -8.74 -5.98
N GLU A 59 2.98 -9.43 -5.07
CA GLU A 59 4.44 -9.56 -5.05
C GLU A 59 4.92 -10.38 -6.24
N GLY A 60 4.30 -11.53 -6.51
CA GLY A 60 4.60 -12.37 -7.68
C GLY A 60 4.40 -11.61 -8.98
N LEU A 61 3.30 -10.86 -9.11
CA LEU A 61 3.05 -10.00 -10.27
C LEU A 61 4.10 -8.90 -10.41
N SER A 62 4.44 -8.22 -9.31
CA SER A 62 5.42 -7.15 -9.30
C SER A 62 6.81 -7.63 -9.72
N ASN A 63 7.26 -8.76 -9.17
CA ASN A 63 8.53 -9.39 -9.52
C ASN A 63 8.53 -9.91 -10.97
N GLY A 64 7.43 -10.51 -11.43
CA GLY A 64 7.29 -10.98 -12.81
C GLY A 64 7.45 -9.84 -13.83
N ILE A 65 6.81 -8.69 -13.59
CA ILE A 65 6.95 -7.51 -14.45
C ILE A 65 8.37 -6.95 -14.39
N ALA A 66 8.96 -6.87 -13.18
CA ALA A 66 10.32 -6.35 -13.01
C ALA A 66 11.37 -7.21 -13.74
N LEU A 67 11.19 -8.53 -13.78
CA LEU A 67 12.10 -9.42 -14.54
C LEU A 67 12.03 -9.21 -16.05
N LEU A 68 10.88 -8.78 -16.56
CA LEU A 68 10.65 -8.54 -17.99
C LEU A 68 11.10 -7.13 -18.42
N ASN A 69 11.24 -6.20 -17.47
CA ASN A 69 11.52 -4.80 -17.76
C ASN A 69 12.61 -4.23 -16.81
N PRO A 70 13.84 -3.99 -17.31
CA PRO A 70 14.96 -3.52 -16.49
C PRO A 70 14.74 -2.12 -15.91
N ASP A 71 14.02 -1.23 -16.61
CA ASP A 71 13.73 0.12 -16.09
C ASP A 71 12.79 0.07 -14.87
N VAL A 72 11.81 -0.83 -14.92
CA VAL A 72 10.87 -1.07 -13.81
C VAL A 72 11.58 -1.74 -12.64
N TYR A 73 12.53 -2.64 -12.92
CA TYR A 73 13.36 -3.29 -11.90
C TYR A 73 14.19 -2.29 -11.11
N ASP A 74 14.89 -1.37 -11.79
CA ASP A 74 15.70 -0.35 -11.12
C ASP A 74 14.82 0.58 -10.26
N GLN A 75 13.67 1.03 -10.77
CA GLN A 75 12.74 1.84 -9.99
C GLN A 75 12.23 1.11 -8.74
N LEU A 76 11.86 -0.17 -8.88
CA LEU A 76 11.40 -0.99 -7.76
C LEU A 76 12.50 -1.10 -6.69
N ARG A 77 13.75 -1.31 -7.11
CA ARG A 77 14.91 -1.41 -6.23
C ARG A 77 15.16 -0.10 -5.47
N PHE A 78 15.12 1.05 -6.14
CA PHE A 78 15.23 2.35 -5.49
C PHE A 78 14.07 2.63 -4.51
N TRP A 79 12.84 2.22 -4.88
CA TRP A 79 11.68 2.37 -4.01
C TRP A 79 11.78 1.49 -2.75
N GLN A 80 12.21 0.23 -2.90
CA GLN A 80 12.38 -0.72 -1.79
C GLN A 80 13.54 -0.35 -0.86
N ALA A 81 14.64 0.18 -1.40
CA ALA A 81 15.77 0.65 -0.60
C ALA A 81 15.35 1.76 0.36
N GLY A 82 14.38 2.59 -0.05
CA GLY A 82 13.85 3.70 0.75
C GLY A 82 14.87 4.84 0.87
N SER A 83 14.49 6.03 0.40
CA SER A 83 15.32 7.24 0.58
C SER A 83 14.49 8.46 0.93
N LEU A 84 15.00 9.23 1.89
CA LEU A 84 14.51 10.55 2.26
C LEU A 84 15.31 11.68 1.58
N ASP A 85 16.46 11.34 0.99
CA ASP A 85 17.48 12.28 0.52
C ASP A 85 17.02 13.12 -0.70
N ILE A 86 16.12 12.56 -1.52
CA ILE A 86 15.60 13.20 -2.75
C ILE A 86 14.20 13.84 -2.51
N ARG A 87 13.73 13.92 -1.25
CA ARG A 87 12.36 14.36 -0.96
C ARG A 87 12.28 15.88 -0.81
N THR A 88 11.59 16.54 -1.73
CA THR A 88 11.28 17.98 -1.62
C THR A 88 10.29 18.25 -0.48
N LEU A 89 10.36 19.45 0.11
CA LEU A 89 9.38 19.91 1.12
C LEU A 89 7.93 19.92 0.60
N GLN A 90 7.74 19.96 -0.73
CA GLN A 90 6.40 19.83 -1.33
C GLN A 90 5.80 18.44 -1.14
N THR A 91 6.58 17.37 -1.34
CA THR A 91 6.11 15.99 -1.10
C THR A 91 5.73 15.77 0.36
N LEU A 92 6.50 16.36 1.28
CA LEU A 92 6.19 16.33 2.71
C LEU A 92 4.82 16.95 3.00
N LYS A 93 4.51 18.13 2.43
CA LYS A 93 3.22 18.80 2.63
C LYS A 93 2.03 17.94 2.21
N ILE A 94 2.16 17.19 1.11
CA ILE A 94 1.12 16.30 0.60
C ILE A 94 0.88 15.12 1.55
N VAL A 95 1.95 14.53 2.10
CA VAL A 95 1.86 13.37 3.01
C VAL A 95 1.47 13.77 4.43
N LEU A 96 1.84 14.97 4.87
CA LEU A 96 1.63 15.42 6.24
C LEU A 96 0.15 15.41 6.63
N LEU A 97 -0.72 15.92 5.77
CA LEU A 97 -2.16 16.00 6.05
C LEU A 97 -2.78 14.61 6.31
N PRO A 98 -2.71 13.62 5.39
CA PRO A 98 -3.31 12.30 5.63
C PRO A 98 -2.66 11.56 6.81
N VAL A 99 -1.35 11.73 7.04
CA VAL A 99 -0.67 11.09 8.19
C VAL A 99 -1.17 11.67 9.52
N VAL A 100 -1.29 12.99 9.64
CA VAL A 100 -1.80 13.63 10.86
C VAL A 100 -3.26 13.23 11.10
N VAL A 101 -4.09 13.24 10.06
CA VAL A 101 -5.50 12.81 10.16
C VAL A 101 -5.60 11.35 10.61
N ALA A 102 -4.84 10.45 10.00
CA ALA A 102 -4.80 9.04 10.39
C ALA A 102 -4.29 8.85 11.83
N GLY A 103 -3.27 9.61 12.23
CA GLY A 103 -2.73 9.60 13.59
C GLY A 103 -3.77 10.06 14.63
N ILE A 104 -4.48 11.16 14.36
CA ILE A 104 -5.57 11.62 15.23
C ILE A 104 -6.68 10.58 15.30
N ALA A 105 -7.10 10.02 14.17
CA ALA A 105 -8.14 8.99 14.13
C ALA A 105 -7.73 7.75 14.94
N ALA A 106 -6.48 7.31 14.84
CA ALA A 106 -5.94 6.20 15.62
C ALA A 106 -5.96 6.50 17.13
N LEU A 107 -5.59 7.71 17.55
CA LEU A 107 -5.63 8.13 18.94
C LEU A 107 -7.07 8.17 19.50
N LEU A 108 -8.03 8.65 18.71
CA LEU A 108 -9.44 8.68 19.10
C LEU A 108 -10.02 7.27 19.25
N LEU A 109 -9.59 6.32 18.40
CA LEU A 109 -10.02 4.92 18.47
C LEU A 109 -9.26 4.09 19.51
N SER A 110 -8.22 4.63 20.16
CA SER A 110 -7.34 3.89 21.07
C SER A 110 -8.11 3.14 22.17
N ARG A 111 -9.12 3.78 22.78
CA ARG A 111 -9.95 3.14 23.82
C ARG A 111 -10.78 1.97 23.29
N ALA A 112 -11.37 2.11 22.09
CA ALA A 112 -12.13 1.04 21.46
C ALA A 112 -11.21 -0.13 21.07
N LEU A 113 -10.02 0.17 20.53
CA LEU A 113 -9.01 -0.85 20.19
C LEU A 113 -8.55 -1.63 21.44
N ASN A 114 -8.35 -0.96 22.57
CA ASN A 114 -7.97 -1.60 23.84
C ASN A 114 -9.09 -2.49 24.43
N SER A 115 -10.33 -2.39 23.94
CA SER A 115 -11.42 -3.29 24.35
C SER A 115 -11.54 -4.54 23.47
N LEU A 116 -10.80 -4.60 22.36
CA LEU A 116 -10.76 -5.74 21.44
C LEU A 116 -9.64 -6.75 21.75
N SER A 117 -8.69 -6.37 22.62
CA SER A 117 -7.62 -7.22 23.17
C SER A 117 -8.08 -7.98 24.40
#